data_AF-A0A0F5JWI6-F1
#
_entry.id   AF-A0A0F5JWI6-F1
#
_cell.length_a   1.000
_cell.length_b   1.000
_cell.length_c   1.000
_cell.angle_alpha   90.00
_cell.angle_beta   90.00
_cell.angle_gamma   90.00
#
_symmetry.space_group_name_H-M   'P 1'
#
loop_
_entity.id
_entity.type
_entity.pdbx_description
1 polymer ?
#
loop_
_entity_poly.entity_id
_entity_poly.type
_entity_poly.pdbx_seq_one_letter_code
_entity_poly.pdbx_strand_id
1 'polypeptide(L)'
;MQLLGNSLAYLSLWSTFYDDVDETSAYPINSAKQCHLLELSSDLVIVVAALLPAHSIVRFASANHQLHALLRCRFPSTFQAVVDIKNISSGTPVGKLFTQAINSIQAISIRTQQPALLRDLVLTLEAGSQRFDTSPGGCDDGFDSGPFYDAISKQESEIAVPPRCRSDALSLIDLIVARYAGCASFKRCATHPFDLLKMTNKAFWPEMLDSLMANIQPDELKREITLFAEEYEGSVHNISTRLAAELAATMLVNDYNYWDDVRSVMHRRFGILNEAQWHAISHRIATRVYVSCLV
;
A
#
# COMPACT_ATOMS: atom_id res chain seq x y z
N MET A 1 9.91 1.08 22.13
CA MET A 1 9.13 1.17 20.87
C MET A 1 7.63 1.41 21.08
N GLN A 2 6.98 0.91 22.14
CA GLN A 2 5.55 1.20 22.44
C GLN A 2 5.25 2.70 22.68
N LEU A 3 6.19 3.47 23.25
CA LEU A 3 6.05 4.91 23.42
C LEU A 3 5.95 5.66 22.07
N LEU A 4 6.74 5.28 21.06
CA LEU A 4 6.73 5.89 19.73
C LEU A 4 5.45 5.55 18.94
N GLY A 5 4.94 4.32 19.06
CA GLY A 5 3.66 3.93 18.47
C GLY A 5 2.49 4.72 19.06
N ASN A 6 2.50 4.94 20.38
CA ASN A 6 1.50 5.77 21.05
C ASN A 6 1.63 7.26 20.67
N SER A 7 2.85 7.79 20.55
CA SER A 7 3.07 9.18 20.11
C SER A 7 2.63 9.44 18.67
N LEU A 8 2.82 8.48 17.76
CA LEU A 8 2.37 8.58 16.37
C LEU A 8 0.85 8.41 16.24
N ALA A 9 0.22 7.53 17.03
CA ALA A 9 -1.24 7.41 17.10
C ALA A 9 -1.91 8.68 17.65
N TYR A 10 -1.24 9.39 18.57
CA TYR A 10 -1.71 10.69 19.05
C TYR A 10 -1.65 11.80 17.99
N LEU A 11 -0.70 11.74 17.04
CA LEU A 11 -0.63 12.69 15.93
C LEU A 11 -1.73 12.47 14.88
N SER A 12 -2.16 11.23 14.66
CA SER A 12 -3.34 10.96 13.80
C SER A 12 -4.67 11.40 14.41
N LEU A 13 -4.76 11.53 15.74
CA LEU A 13 -5.96 12.03 16.43
C LEU A 13 -6.09 13.56 16.36
N TRP A 14 -4.99 14.28 16.11
CA TRP A 14 -5.02 15.73 15.91
C TRP A 14 -5.48 16.13 14.50
N SER A 15 -5.38 15.24 13.50
CA SER A 15 -5.86 15.54 12.14
C SER A 15 -7.38 15.44 12.00
N THR A 16 -8.05 14.65 12.85
CA THR A 16 -9.53 14.56 12.83
C THR A 16 -10.22 15.72 13.54
N PHE A 17 -9.48 16.62 14.20
CA PHE A 17 -10.04 17.79 14.89
C PHE A 17 -10.01 19.07 14.05
N TYR A 18 -9.41 19.04 12.85
CA TYR A 18 -9.30 20.22 11.99
C TYR A 18 -10.22 20.22 10.76
N ASP A 19 -11.00 19.16 10.55
CA ASP A 19 -11.96 19.09 9.43
C ASP A 19 -13.41 19.44 9.82
N ASP A 20 -13.70 19.75 11.09
CA ASP A 20 -15.06 20.10 11.50
C ASP A 20 -15.06 21.02 12.74
N VAL A 21 -14.82 22.32 12.54
CA VAL A 21 -15.16 23.32 13.55
C VAL A 21 -15.76 24.55 12.86
N ASP A 22 -17.09 24.52 12.78
CA ASP A 22 -17.92 25.70 12.67
C ASP A 22 -17.57 26.65 13.83
N GLU A 23 -17.24 27.90 13.51
CA GLU A 23 -16.90 28.94 14.46
C GLU A 23 -18.13 29.26 15.31
N THR A 24 -18.30 28.62 16.47
CA THR A 24 -18.91 29.19 17.70
C THR A 24 -19.14 28.12 18.77
N SER A 25 -18.13 27.83 19.60
CA SER A 25 -18.33 27.80 21.05
C SER A 25 -16.98 27.76 21.77
N ALA A 26 -16.74 28.79 22.56
CA ALA A 26 -15.57 28.89 23.41
C ALA A 26 -15.74 27.98 24.64
N TYR A 27 -14.99 26.89 24.69
CA TYR A 27 -14.59 26.24 25.94
C TYR A 27 -13.06 26.14 25.96
N PRO A 28 -12.37 26.68 26.98
CA PRO A 28 -10.92 26.58 27.05
C PRO A 28 -10.55 25.19 27.55
N ILE A 29 -10.23 24.27 26.64
CA ILE A 29 -9.61 22.99 27.01
C ILE A 29 -8.15 23.27 27.34
N ASN A 30 -7.89 23.49 28.63
CA ASN A 30 -6.57 23.37 29.23
C ASN A 30 -6.09 21.90 29.08
N SER A 31 -5.27 21.63 28.07
CA SER A 31 -4.16 20.69 28.21
C SER A 31 -3.07 21.00 27.19
N ALA A 32 -2.15 21.89 27.56
CA ALA A 32 -0.82 21.91 26.95
C ALA A 32 -0.10 20.61 27.32
N LYS A 33 -0.39 19.52 26.59
CA LYS A 33 0.47 18.33 26.61
C LYS A 33 1.75 18.73 25.89
N GLN A 34 2.80 18.99 26.67
CA GLN A 34 4.15 19.28 26.17
C GLN A 34 4.54 18.23 25.12
N CYS A 35 4.87 18.70 23.92
CA CYS A 35 5.33 17.84 22.84
C CYS A 35 6.80 17.50 23.10
N HIS A 36 7.07 16.47 23.91
CA HIS A 36 8.41 15.96 24.24
C HIS A 36 9.23 15.54 23.00
N LEU A 37 8.60 15.44 21.83
CA LEU A 37 9.26 15.21 20.54
C LEU A 37 10.23 16.34 20.16
N LEU A 38 10.00 17.57 20.64
CA LEU A 38 10.88 18.72 20.40
C LEU A 38 12.08 18.76 21.36
N GLU A 39 12.06 17.95 22.42
CA GLU A 39 13.18 17.80 23.37
C GLU A 39 14.20 16.75 22.88
N LEU A 40 13.85 15.97 21.86
CA LEU A 40 14.75 15.01 21.22
C LEU A 40 15.81 15.74 20.39
N SER A 41 17.02 15.16 20.36
CA SER A 41 18.07 15.68 19.48
C SER A 41 17.65 15.55 18.02
N SER A 42 18.05 16.53 17.20
CA SER A 42 17.80 16.54 15.76
C SER A 42 18.25 15.25 15.08
N ASP A 43 19.35 14.64 15.53
CA ASP A 43 19.87 13.38 14.99
C ASP A 43 18.92 12.20 15.24
N LEU A 44 18.32 12.10 16.43
CA LEU A 44 17.35 11.05 16.73
C LEU A 44 16.10 11.21 15.88
N VAL A 45 15.62 12.44 15.70
CA VAL A 45 14.48 12.74 14.82
C VAL A 45 14.79 12.32 13.39
N ILE A 46 15.99 12.62 12.88
CA ILE A 46 16.42 12.24 11.53
C ILE A 46 16.49 10.72 11.38
N VAL A 47 17.06 10.00 12.35
CA VAL A 47 17.17 8.53 12.31
C VAL A 47 15.79 7.88 12.33
N VAL A 48 14.88 8.35 13.17
CA VAL A 48 13.50 7.85 13.20
C VAL A 48 12.80 8.14 11.88
N ALA A 49 12.92 9.36 11.36
CA ALA A 49 12.31 9.72 10.08
C ALA A 49 12.85 8.88 8.92
N ALA A 50 14.12 8.51 8.92
CA ALA A 50 14.70 7.66 7.88
C ALA A 50 14.10 6.24 7.79
N LEU A 51 13.41 5.79 8.85
CA LEU A 51 12.70 4.51 8.89
C LEU A 51 11.24 4.61 8.44
N LEU A 52 10.73 5.82 8.23
CA LEU A 52 9.33 6.05 7.87
C LEU A 52 9.13 6.00 6.35
N PRO A 53 7.93 5.59 5.89
CA PRO A 53 7.51 5.79 4.50
C PRO A 53 7.55 7.28 4.12
N ALA A 54 7.77 7.57 2.84
CA ALA A 54 7.94 8.94 2.34
C ALA A 54 6.80 9.89 2.76
N HIS A 55 5.54 9.48 2.58
CA HIS A 55 4.38 10.28 3.01
C HIS A 55 4.33 10.51 4.51
N SER A 56 4.80 9.55 5.30
CA SER A 56 4.86 9.67 6.76
C SER A 56 5.92 10.68 7.19
N ILE A 57 7.04 10.79 6.47
CA ILE A 57 8.02 11.86 6.70
C ILE A 57 7.38 13.23 6.43
N VAL A 58 6.67 13.39 5.31
CA VAL A 58 6.02 14.66 4.95
C VAL A 58 4.95 15.04 5.98
N ARG A 59 4.12 14.09 6.41
CA ARG A 59 3.11 14.32 7.47
C ARG A 59 3.75 14.63 8.82
N PHE A 60 4.80 13.92 9.18
CA PHE A 60 5.54 14.15 10.41
C PHE A 60 6.17 15.55 10.42
N ALA A 61 6.71 15.99 9.29
CA ALA A 61 7.21 17.34 9.09
C ALA A 61 6.12 18.41 9.19
N SER A 62 4.90 18.16 8.68
CA SER A 62 3.80 19.14 8.78
C SER A 62 3.29 19.36 10.20
N ALA A 63 3.61 18.48 11.14
CA ALA A 63 3.18 18.62 12.53
C ALA A 63 3.83 19.82 13.26
N ASN A 64 5.01 20.28 12.80
CA ASN A 64 5.73 21.36 13.46
C ASN A 64 6.72 22.07 12.52
N HIS A 65 6.82 23.41 12.58
CA HIS A 65 7.72 24.20 11.74
C HIS A 65 9.20 23.83 11.88
N GLN A 66 9.68 23.53 13.10
CA GLN A 66 11.04 23.09 13.35
C GLN A 66 11.33 21.73 12.72
N LEU A 67 10.39 20.78 12.86
CA LEU A 67 10.48 19.47 12.20
C LEU A 67 10.42 19.63 10.68
N HIS A 68 9.58 20.54 10.19
CA HIS A 68 9.51 20.83 8.77
C HIS A 68 10.85 21.32 8.22
N ALA A 69 11.45 22.33 8.85
CA ALA A 69 12.74 22.86 8.44
C ALA A 69 13.84 21.79 8.48
N LEU A 70 13.90 21.01 9.57
CA LEU A 70 14.88 19.95 9.76
C LEU A 70 14.76 18.84 8.71
N LEU A 71 13.55 18.27 8.56
CA LEU A 71 13.32 17.13 7.69
C LEU A 71 13.34 17.51 6.21
N ARG A 72 12.87 18.71 5.86
CA ARG A 72 12.98 19.23 4.48
C ARG A 72 14.43 19.45 4.09
N CYS A 73 15.25 19.96 5.00
CA CYS A 73 16.69 20.14 4.77
C CYS A 73 17.40 18.79 4.64
N ARG A 74 17.01 17.80 5.44
CA ARG A 74 17.66 16.48 5.46
C ARG A 74 17.23 15.55 4.32
N PHE A 75 15.97 15.59 3.92
CA PHE A 75 15.37 14.68 2.93
C PHE A 75 14.72 15.45 1.76
N PRO A 76 15.40 16.42 1.12
CA PRO A 76 14.79 17.28 0.11
C PRO A 76 14.20 16.50 -1.06
N SER A 77 14.88 15.43 -1.50
CA SER A 77 14.43 14.52 -2.56
C SER A 77 13.12 13.80 -2.22
N THR A 78 12.91 13.39 -0.96
CA THR A 78 11.68 12.72 -0.53
C THR A 78 10.50 13.68 -0.60
N PHE A 79 10.67 14.92 -0.14
CA PHE A 79 9.62 15.95 -0.29
C PHE A 79 9.33 16.25 -1.76
N GLN A 80 10.39 16.41 -2.56
CA GLN A 80 10.26 16.70 -3.98
C GLN A 80 9.50 15.58 -4.72
N ALA A 81 9.84 14.31 -4.46
CA ALA A 81 9.17 13.17 -5.08
C ALA A 81 7.68 13.10 -4.72
N VAL A 82 7.32 13.29 -3.45
CA VAL A 82 5.91 13.31 -3.02
C VAL A 82 5.13 14.44 -3.68
N VAL A 83 5.73 15.63 -3.80
CA VAL A 83 5.11 16.77 -4.49
C VAL A 83 4.97 16.49 -5.98
N ASP A 84 6.01 15.97 -6.64
CA ASP A 84 5.98 15.69 -8.08
C ASP A 84 4.95 14.62 -8.43
N ILE A 85 4.80 13.57 -7.61
CA ILE A 85 3.74 12.56 -7.78
C ILE A 85 2.36 13.24 -7.68
N LYS A 86 2.13 14.08 -6.66
CA LYS A 86 0.85 14.75 -6.50
C LYS A 86 0.53 15.67 -7.69
N ASN A 87 1.53 16.37 -8.22
CA ASN A 87 1.35 17.31 -9.32
C ASN A 87 0.89 16.64 -10.62
N ILE A 88 1.13 15.35 -10.80
CA ILE A 88 0.67 14.61 -11.99
C ILE A 88 -0.85 14.60 -12.11
N SER A 89 -1.57 14.54 -10.99
CA SER A 89 -3.04 14.50 -10.98
C SER A 89 -3.72 15.78 -11.49
N SER A 90 -3.03 16.92 -11.42
CA SER A 90 -3.60 18.24 -11.72
C SER A 90 -2.81 19.03 -12.76
N GLY A 91 -1.61 18.59 -13.11
CA GLY A 91 -0.67 19.34 -13.93
C GLY A 91 -0.63 18.90 -15.39
N THR A 92 -0.21 19.82 -16.26
CA THR A 92 0.00 19.57 -17.68
C THR A 92 1.35 20.16 -18.13
N PRO A 93 2.09 19.50 -19.06
CA PRO A 93 1.80 18.21 -19.69
C PRO A 93 2.19 17.01 -18.79
N VAL A 94 1.33 16.00 -18.75
CA VAL A 94 1.46 14.84 -17.83
C VAL A 94 2.74 14.04 -18.06
N GLY A 95 3.11 13.76 -19.31
CA GLY A 95 4.34 13.00 -19.61
C GLY A 95 5.62 13.62 -19.05
N LYS A 96 5.73 14.96 -19.10
CA LYS A 96 6.88 15.67 -18.51
C LYS A 96 6.88 15.55 -16.99
N LEU A 97 5.72 15.70 -16.35
CA LEU A 97 5.57 15.58 -14.89
C LEU A 97 5.85 14.16 -14.41
N PHE A 98 5.46 13.17 -15.20
CA PHE A 98 5.75 11.76 -14.94
C PHE A 98 7.25 11.49 -14.95
N THR A 99 7.96 11.91 -16.01
CA THR A 99 9.42 11.77 -16.09
C THR A 99 10.12 12.53 -14.96
N GLN A 100 9.64 13.72 -14.60
CA GLN A 100 10.15 14.48 -13.46
C GLN A 100 9.97 13.71 -12.15
N ALA A 101 8.79 13.13 -11.91
CA ALA A 101 8.54 12.34 -10.71
C ALA A 101 9.44 11.11 -10.63
N ILE A 102 9.68 10.39 -11.74
CA ILE A 102 10.63 9.27 -11.77
C ILE A 102 12.03 9.72 -11.37
N ASN A 103 12.53 10.82 -11.95
CA ASN A 103 13.84 11.36 -11.61
C ASN A 103 13.93 11.73 -10.12
N SER A 104 12.88 12.35 -9.59
CA SER A 104 12.80 12.71 -8.17
C SER A 104 12.77 11.47 -7.26
N ILE A 105 12.05 10.40 -7.63
CA ILE A 105 12.03 9.13 -6.90
C ILE A 105 13.43 8.47 -6.92
N GLN A 106 14.08 8.42 -8.08
CA GLN A 106 15.41 7.83 -8.22
C GLN A 106 16.48 8.60 -7.44
N ALA A 107 16.28 9.91 -7.21
CA ALA A 107 17.17 10.76 -6.42
C ALA A 107 17.02 10.59 -4.90
N ILE A 108 16.05 9.79 -4.43
CA ILE A 108 15.81 9.61 -2.99
C ILE A 108 16.97 8.87 -2.32
N SER A 109 17.45 9.43 -1.21
CA SER A 109 18.52 8.87 -0.39
C SER A 109 18.12 7.61 0.38
N ILE A 110 16.87 7.54 0.85
CA ILE A 110 16.30 6.37 1.53
C ILE A 110 15.72 5.41 0.48
N ARG A 111 16.55 4.50 -0.03
CA ARG A 111 16.17 3.61 -1.13
C ARG A 111 14.93 2.76 -0.88
N THR A 112 14.68 2.36 0.37
CA THR A 112 13.51 1.56 0.76
C THR A 112 12.17 2.28 0.51
N GLN A 113 12.18 3.60 0.24
CA GLN A 113 10.98 4.35 -0.11
C GLN A 113 10.61 4.26 -1.60
N GLN A 114 11.57 3.91 -2.47
CA GLN A 114 11.37 3.99 -3.92
C GLN A 114 10.27 3.04 -4.43
N PRO A 115 10.18 1.76 -3.99
CA PRO A 115 9.12 0.85 -4.43
C PRO A 115 7.71 1.39 -4.22
N ALA A 116 7.40 1.83 -3.00
CA ALA A 116 6.09 2.38 -2.65
C ALA A 116 5.77 3.66 -3.44
N LEU A 117 6.77 4.52 -3.68
CA LEU A 117 6.58 5.74 -4.47
C LEU A 117 6.36 5.46 -5.97
N LEU A 118 7.00 4.43 -6.53
CA LEU A 118 6.74 3.99 -7.91
C LEU A 118 5.32 3.45 -8.06
N ARG A 119 4.82 2.74 -7.05
CA ARG A 119 3.41 2.34 -6.98
C ARG A 119 2.48 3.55 -6.92
N ASP A 120 2.72 4.48 -6.00
CA ASP A 120 1.90 5.70 -5.85
C ASP A 120 1.85 6.53 -7.13
N LEU A 121 3.00 6.64 -7.81
CA LEU A 121 3.13 7.35 -9.09
C LEU A 121 2.15 6.82 -10.14
N VAL A 122 2.10 5.50 -10.34
CA VAL A 122 1.22 4.91 -11.35
C VAL A 122 -0.24 4.94 -10.94
N LEU A 123 -0.55 4.68 -9.67
CA LEU A 123 -1.92 4.73 -9.19
C LEU A 123 -2.52 6.14 -9.30
N THR A 124 -1.68 7.18 -9.17
CA THR A 124 -2.10 8.57 -9.39
C THR A 124 -2.45 8.85 -10.86
N LEU A 125 -1.75 8.21 -11.81
CA LEU A 125 -2.07 8.30 -13.24
C LEU A 125 -3.36 7.58 -13.61
N GLU A 126 -3.55 6.36 -13.09
CA GLU A 126 -4.78 5.58 -13.37
C GLU A 126 -6.03 6.30 -12.90
N ALA A 127 -5.97 6.96 -11.73
CA ALA A 127 -7.06 7.80 -11.22
C ALA A 127 -7.36 9.01 -12.14
N GLY A 128 -6.36 9.50 -12.88
CA GLY A 128 -6.47 10.58 -13.86
C GLY A 128 -7.02 10.16 -15.23
N SER A 129 -7.43 8.89 -15.42
CA SER A 129 -7.94 8.32 -16.69
C SER A 129 -6.91 8.23 -17.83
N GLN A 130 -5.61 8.38 -17.55
CA GLN A 130 -4.54 8.23 -18.54
C GLN A 130 -3.85 6.87 -18.34
N ARG A 131 -4.12 5.91 -19.22
CA ARG A 131 -3.44 4.62 -19.22
C ARG A 131 -2.15 4.72 -20.04
N PHE A 132 -1.18 3.88 -19.68
CA PHE A 132 -0.02 3.61 -20.52
C PHE A 132 -0.54 3.03 -21.85
N ASP A 133 -0.54 3.84 -22.91
CA ASP A 133 -0.98 3.38 -24.21
C ASP A 133 0.04 2.35 -24.74
N THR A 134 -0.33 1.06 -24.68
CA THR A 134 0.51 -0.04 -25.16
C THR A 134 0.25 -0.39 -26.62
N SER A 135 -0.51 0.41 -27.37
CA SER A 135 -0.78 0.15 -28.79
C SER A 135 0.43 0.50 -29.66
N PRO A 136 1.01 -0.46 -30.39
CA PRO A 136 2.04 -0.17 -31.39
C PRO A 136 1.34 0.42 -32.62
N GLY A 137 1.06 1.73 -32.62
CA GLY A 137 0.49 2.39 -33.80
C GLY A 137 -0.29 3.69 -33.60
N GLY A 138 -0.23 4.33 -32.43
CA GLY A 138 -0.83 5.66 -32.22
C GLY A 138 0.25 6.70 -31.94
N CYS A 139 0.47 7.62 -32.86
CA CYS A 139 1.25 8.83 -32.61
C CYS A 139 0.45 9.73 -31.66
N ASP A 140 0.68 9.60 -30.36
CA ASP A 140 0.42 10.70 -29.42
C ASP A 140 1.76 11.01 -28.74
N ASP A 141 2.29 12.20 -29.03
CA ASP A 141 3.58 12.67 -28.56
C ASP A 141 3.62 12.68 -27.02
N GLY A 142 4.52 11.89 -26.42
CA GLY A 142 5.20 12.32 -25.19
C GLY A 142 5.06 11.47 -23.92
N PHE A 143 4.50 10.25 -23.97
CA PHE A 143 4.48 9.36 -22.79
C PHE A 143 5.46 8.19 -22.92
N ASP A 144 6.75 8.45 -22.66
CA ASP A 144 7.77 7.40 -22.60
C ASP A 144 7.72 6.68 -21.25
N SER A 145 7.25 5.43 -21.28
CA SER A 145 7.18 4.57 -20.11
C SER A 145 8.43 3.72 -19.87
N GLY A 146 9.40 3.76 -20.79
CA GLY A 146 10.69 3.06 -20.65
C GLY A 146 11.41 3.39 -19.33
N PRO A 147 11.61 4.67 -18.98
CA PRO A 147 12.27 5.07 -17.74
C PRO A 147 11.56 4.54 -16.48
N PHE A 148 10.24 4.36 -16.54
CA PHE A 148 9.48 3.80 -15.43
C PHE A 148 9.77 2.31 -15.23
N TYR A 149 9.70 1.53 -16.31
CA TYR A 149 10.01 0.10 -16.24
C TYR A 149 11.49 -0.16 -15.94
N ASP A 150 12.39 0.71 -16.38
CA ASP A 150 13.80 0.67 -16.00
C ASP A 150 13.98 0.95 -14.50
N ALA A 151 13.25 1.93 -13.95
CA ALA A 151 13.25 2.22 -12.52
C ALA A 151 12.75 1.03 -11.69
N ILE A 152 11.65 0.39 -12.10
CA ILE A 152 11.15 -0.84 -11.46
C ILE A 152 12.21 -1.93 -11.53
N SER A 153 12.74 -2.23 -12.72
CA SER A 153 13.67 -3.35 -12.93
C SER A 153 14.97 -3.15 -12.15
N LYS A 154 15.43 -1.90 -12.03
CA LYS A 154 16.54 -1.54 -11.15
C LYS A 154 16.23 -1.85 -9.69
N GLN A 155 15.07 -1.44 -9.18
CA GLN A 155 14.69 -1.72 -7.79
C GLN A 155 14.49 -3.21 -7.54
N GLU A 156 13.90 -3.95 -8.48
CA GLU A 156 13.78 -5.42 -8.40
C GLU A 156 15.16 -6.08 -8.27
N SER A 157 16.18 -5.58 -8.97
CA SER A 157 17.56 -6.11 -8.88
C SER A 157 18.28 -5.80 -7.57
N GLU A 158 17.82 -4.79 -6.82
CA GLU A 158 18.41 -4.39 -5.54
C GLU A 158 17.81 -5.17 -4.35
N ILE A 159 16.61 -5.73 -4.52
CA ILE A 159 15.92 -6.52 -3.48
C ILE A 159 16.28 -8.00 -3.64
N ALA A 160 16.66 -8.65 -2.54
CA ALA A 160 16.99 -10.06 -2.56
C ALA A 160 15.78 -10.94 -2.89
N VAL A 161 15.97 -11.96 -3.74
CA VAL A 161 15.01 -13.02 -4.01
C VAL A 161 15.67 -14.37 -3.65
N PRO A 162 15.14 -15.14 -2.67
CA PRO A 162 13.94 -14.86 -1.87
C PRO A 162 14.13 -13.66 -0.91
N PRO A 163 13.05 -12.91 -0.58
CA PRO A 163 13.12 -11.77 0.32
C PRO A 163 13.48 -12.20 1.73
N ARG A 164 14.37 -11.44 2.39
CA ARG A 164 14.95 -11.81 3.68
C ARG A 164 14.10 -11.33 4.86
N CYS A 165 13.31 -10.29 4.64
CA CYS A 165 12.47 -9.70 5.67
C CYS A 165 11.10 -9.28 5.13
N ARG A 166 10.20 -8.91 6.04
CA ARG A 166 8.86 -8.41 5.73
C ARG A 166 8.91 -7.16 4.83
N SER A 167 9.84 -6.24 5.09
CA SER A 167 9.99 -5.01 4.29
C SER A 167 10.34 -5.33 2.84
N ASP A 168 11.29 -6.23 2.60
CA ASP A 168 11.68 -6.65 1.25
C ASP A 168 10.50 -7.27 0.49
N ALA A 169 9.74 -8.13 1.18
CA ALA A 169 8.57 -8.78 0.61
C ALA A 169 7.50 -7.75 0.19
N LEU A 170 7.20 -6.76 1.04
CA LEU A 170 6.25 -5.70 0.71
C LEU A 170 6.76 -4.77 -0.39
N SER A 171 8.06 -4.47 -0.41
CA SER A 171 8.68 -3.71 -1.50
C SER A 171 8.54 -4.42 -2.84
N LEU A 172 8.72 -5.74 -2.90
CA LEU A 172 8.46 -6.52 -4.12
C LEU A 172 6.97 -6.48 -4.51
N ILE A 173 6.05 -6.53 -3.54
CA ILE A 173 4.62 -6.35 -3.81
C ILE A 173 4.33 -4.98 -4.39
N ASP A 174 4.94 -3.91 -3.87
CA ASP A 174 4.76 -2.56 -4.42
C ASP A 174 5.21 -2.47 -5.87
N LEU A 175 6.36 -3.08 -6.21
CA LEU A 175 6.86 -3.14 -7.59
C LEU A 175 5.95 -3.97 -8.51
N ILE A 176 5.42 -5.10 -8.03
CA ILE A 176 4.46 -5.92 -8.77
C ILE A 176 3.19 -5.14 -9.05
N VAL A 177 2.62 -4.45 -8.05
CA VAL A 177 1.42 -3.63 -8.22
C VAL A 177 1.69 -2.48 -9.19
N ALA A 178 2.83 -1.79 -9.05
CA ALA A 178 3.21 -0.69 -9.93
C ALA A 178 3.30 -1.16 -11.39
N ARG A 179 3.89 -2.34 -11.62
CA ARG A 179 4.00 -2.93 -12.95
C ARG A 179 2.65 -3.42 -13.49
N TYR A 180 1.83 -4.04 -12.63
CA TYR A 180 0.50 -4.49 -13.00
C TYR A 180 -0.37 -3.31 -13.42
N ALA A 181 -0.41 -2.23 -12.65
CA ALA A 181 -1.16 -1.02 -12.98
C ALA A 181 -0.66 -0.40 -14.31
N GLY A 182 0.65 -0.44 -14.58
CA GLY A 182 1.20 0.04 -15.86
C GLY A 182 0.85 -0.84 -17.08
N CYS A 183 0.59 -2.14 -16.91
CA CYS A 183 0.45 -3.10 -18.02
C CYS A 183 -0.87 -3.89 -18.04
N ALA A 184 -1.72 -3.72 -17.03
CA ALA A 184 -2.86 -4.58 -16.71
C ALA A 184 -2.54 -6.09 -16.78
N SER A 185 -1.32 -6.50 -16.41
CA SER A 185 -0.87 -7.89 -16.53
C SER A 185 0.37 -8.21 -15.70
N PHE A 186 0.43 -9.43 -15.16
CA PHE A 186 1.62 -9.96 -14.49
C PHE A 186 2.72 -10.44 -15.44
N LYS A 187 2.47 -10.53 -16.76
CA LYS A 187 3.41 -11.12 -17.74
C LYS A 187 4.80 -10.48 -17.76
N ARG A 188 4.91 -9.20 -17.39
CA ARG A 188 6.17 -8.47 -17.37
C ARG A 188 6.83 -8.42 -15.98
N CYS A 189 6.23 -9.01 -14.96
CA CYS A 189 6.80 -9.05 -13.62
C CYS A 189 7.99 -10.01 -13.59
N ALA A 190 9.08 -9.60 -12.94
CA ALA A 190 10.24 -10.46 -12.74
C ALA A 190 9.89 -11.68 -11.86
N THR A 191 8.98 -11.49 -10.89
CA THR A 191 8.45 -12.54 -10.03
C THR A 191 6.92 -12.43 -9.99
N HIS A 192 6.21 -13.53 -10.27
CA HIS A 192 4.76 -13.57 -10.16
C HIS A 192 4.32 -13.52 -8.68
N PRO A 193 3.20 -12.88 -8.32
CA PRO A 193 2.71 -12.84 -6.94
C PRO A 193 2.63 -14.23 -6.28
N PHE A 194 2.06 -15.22 -6.98
CA PHE A 194 2.06 -16.63 -6.57
C PHE A 194 3.43 -17.19 -6.20
N ASP A 195 4.44 -16.99 -7.05
CA ASP A 195 5.79 -17.51 -6.82
C ASP A 195 6.46 -16.76 -5.65
N LEU A 196 6.21 -15.45 -5.55
CA LEU A 196 6.68 -14.63 -4.44
C LEU A 196 6.14 -15.14 -3.10
N LEU A 197 4.84 -15.45 -3.00
CA LEU A 197 4.26 -16.04 -1.79
C LEU A 197 4.96 -17.34 -1.41
N LYS A 198 5.22 -18.24 -2.36
CA LYS A 198 5.91 -19.52 -2.10
C LYS A 198 7.35 -19.34 -1.60
N MET A 199 7.98 -18.22 -1.95
CA MET A 199 9.35 -17.90 -1.56
C MET A 199 9.43 -17.10 -0.25
N THR A 200 8.31 -16.65 0.32
CA THR A 200 8.27 -15.81 1.53
C THR A 200 7.82 -16.57 2.76
N ASN A 201 8.16 -16.02 3.93
CA ASN A 201 7.62 -16.52 5.19
C ASN A 201 6.10 -16.34 5.21
N LYS A 202 5.35 -17.43 5.48
CA LYS A 202 3.88 -17.45 5.57
C LYS A 202 3.32 -16.37 6.50
N ALA A 203 4.05 -15.97 7.54
CA ALA A 203 3.64 -14.89 8.45
C ALA A 203 3.43 -13.54 7.75
N PHE A 204 4.02 -13.31 6.58
CA PHE A 204 3.88 -12.06 5.81
C PHE A 204 2.70 -12.09 4.84
N TRP A 205 2.18 -13.28 4.52
CA TRP A 205 1.19 -13.47 3.47
C TRP A 205 -0.09 -12.65 3.65
N PRO A 206 -0.67 -12.49 4.86
CA PRO A 206 -1.88 -11.68 5.02
C PRO A 206 -1.71 -10.25 4.50
N GLU A 207 -0.63 -9.59 4.90
CA GLU A 207 -0.38 -8.21 4.51
C GLU A 207 0.05 -8.10 3.04
N MET A 208 0.81 -9.06 2.52
CA MET A 208 1.14 -9.11 1.10
C MET A 208 -0.13 -9.20 0.24
N LEU A 209 -1.08 -10.05 0.62
CA LEU A 209 -2.36 -10.22 -0.08
C LEU A 209 -3.25 -8.99 0.06
N ASP A 210 -3.36 -8.42 1.26
CA ASP A 210 -4.09 -7.17 1.47
C ASP A 210 -3.52 -6.05 0.59
N SER A 211 -2.20 -5.97 0.51
CA SER A 211 -1.50 -4.99 -0.33
C SER A 211 -1.75 -5.22 -1.82
N LEU A 212 -1.72 -6.46 -2.32
CA LEU A 212 -2.09 -6.76 -3.72
C LEU A 212 -3.56 -6.40 -3.99
N MET A 213 -4.47 -6.87 -3.14
CA MET A 213 -5.90 -6.67 -3.29
C MET A 213 -6.29 -5.19 -3.22
N ALA A 214 -5.51 -4.34 -2.55
CA ALA A 214 -5.78 -2.90 -2.51
C ALA A 214 -5.94 -2.28 -3.90
N ASN A 215 -5.21 -2.77 -4.92
CA ASN A 215 -5.25 -2.23 -6.28
C ASN A 215 -5.53 -3.25 -7.39
N ILE A 216 -5.45 -4.55 -7.09
CA ILE A 216 -5.70 -5.62 -8.05
C ILE A 216 -7.01 -6.33 -7.69
N GLN A 217 -7.83 -6.60 -8.71
CA GLN A 217 -9.09 -7.29 -8.50
C GLN A 217 -8.87 -8.73 -8.00
N PRO A 218 -9.66 -9.22 -7.03
CA PRO A 218 -9.49 -10.57 -6.49
C PRO A 218 -9.55 -11.68 -7.55
N ASP A 219 -10.28 -11.47 -8.64
CA ASP A 219 -10.38 -12.44 -9.72
C ASP A 219 -9.05 -12.68 -10.46
N GLU A 220 -8.17 -11.69 -10.48
CA GLU A 220 -6.81 -11.77 -11.05
C GLU A 220 -5.83 -12.43 -10.07
N LEU A 221 -6.21 -12.58 -8.80
CA LEU A 221 -5.40 -13.14 -7.71
C LEU A 221 -5.91 -14.50 -7.21
N LYS A 222 -6.74 -15.19 -8.02
CA LYS A 222 -7.37 -16.46 -7.61
C LYS A 222 -6.35 -17.50 -7.14
N ARG A 223 -5.21 -17.62 -7.83
CA ARG A 223 -4.18 -18.62 -7.50
C ARG A 223 -3.52 -18.32 -6.16
N GLU A 224 -3.25 -17.05 -5.88
CA GLU A 224 -2.67 -16.54 -4.65
C GLU A 224 -3.62 -16.73 -3.46
N ILE A 225 -4.90 -16.41 -3.65
CA ILE A 225 -5.93 -16.57 -2.61
C ILE A 225 -6.15 -18.06 -2.32
N THR A 226 -6.21 -18.92 -3.35
CA THR A 226 -6.30 -20.38 -3.18
C THR A 226 -5.07 -20.93 -2.43
N LEU A 227 -3.86 -20.53 -2.82
CA LEU A 227 -2.63 -20.93 -2.13
C LEU A 227 -2.70 -20.54 -0.63
N PHE A 228 -3.18 -19.33 -0.34
CA PHE A 228 -3.35 -18.88 1.05
C PHE A 228 -4.37 -19.75 1.80
N ALA A 229 -5.50 -20.08 1.17
CA ALA A 229 -6.55 -20.93 1.74
C ALA A 229 -6.03 -22.33 2.11
N GLU A 230 -5.22 -22.91 1.23
CA GLU A 230 -4.69 -24.26 1.36
C GLU A 230 -3.54 -24.31 2.37
N GLU A 231 -2.58 -23.38 2.27
CA GLU A 231 -1.28 -23.53 2.93
C GLU A 231 -1.05 -22.65 4.16
N TYR A 232 -1.89 -21.63 4.42
CA TYR A 232 -1.68 -20.75 5.57
C TYR A 232 -2.19 -21.38 6.87
N GLU A 233 -1.29 -21.59 7.84
CA GLU A 233 -1.59 -22.31 9.09
C GLU A 233 -2.03 -21.40 10.25
N GLY A 234 -2.33 -20.11 10.00
CA GLY A 234 -3.10 -19.31 10.94
C GLY A 234 -2.38 -19.01 12.27
N SER A 235 -1.24 -18.31 12.24
CA SER A 235 -0.64 -17.80 13.47
C SER A 235 -1.23 -16.43 13.85
N VAL A 236 -2.28 -16.42 14.68
CA VAL A 236 -2.73 -15.35 15.63
C VAL A 236 -2.87 -13.90 15.09
N HIS A 237 -2.81 -13.66 13.78
CA HIS A 237 -3.03 -12.33 13.22
C HIS A 237 -4.35 -12.29 12.47
N ASN A 238 -5.23 -11.38 12.90
CA ASN A 238 -6.49 -11.12 12.22
C ASN A 238 -6.19 -10.74 10.77
N ILE A 239 -6.75 -11.48 9.82
CA ILE A 239 -6.78 -11.08 8.41
C ILE A 239 -7.78 -9.93 8.23
N SER A 240 -7.57 -9.08 7.23
CA SER A 240 -8.51 -8.00 6.95
C SER A 240 -9.89 -8.54 6.59
N THR A 241 -10.93 -7.73 6.81
CA THR A 241 -12.31 -8.06 6.40
C THR A 241 -12.41 -8.38 4.91
N ARG A 242 -11.64 -7.68 4.07
CA ARG A 242 -11.66 -7.86 2.62
C ARG A 242 -11.04 -9.20 2.23
N LEU A 243 -9.86 -9.51 2.77
CA LEU A 243 -9.20 -10.80 2.55
C LEU A 243 -10.05 -11.95 3.07
N ALA A 244 -10.66 -11.80 4.26
CA ALA A 244 -11.57 -12.80 4.83
C ALA A 244 -12.77 -13.10 3.91
N ALA A 245 -13.37 -12.05 3.34
CA ALA A 245 -14.51 -12.19 2.43
C ALA A 245 -14.14 -12.92 1.13
N GLU A 246 -13.02 -12.57 0.50
CA GLU A 246 -12.57 -13.25 -0.73
C GLU A 246 -12.10 -14.67 -0.46
N LEU A 247 -11.45 -14.91 0.67
CA LEU A 247 -11.01 -16.22 1.11
C LEU A 247 -12.19 -17.17 1.29
N ALA A 248 -13.19 -16.76 2.09
CA ALA A 248 -14.39 -17.56 2.33
C ALA A 248 -15.17 -17.83 1.03
N ALA A 249 -15.28 -16.81 0.16
CA ALA A 249 -15.93 -16.98 -1.14
C ALA A 249 -15.17 -17.93 -2.07
N THR A 250 -13.84 -17.95 -2.00
CA THR A 250 -13.00 -18.87 -2.78
C THR A 250 -13.06 -20.30 -2.23
N MET A 251 -13.04 -20.46 -0.91
CA MET A 251 -13.22 -21.76 -0.24
C MET A 251 -14.55 -22.43 -0.59
N LEU A 252 -15.64 -21.65 -0.58
CA LEU A 252 -16.98 -22.16 -0.91
C LEU A 252 -17.11 -22.60 -2.38
N VAL A 253 -16.38 -21.97 -3.30
CA VAL A 253 -16.45 -22.29 -4.74
C VAL A 253 -15.54 -23.46 -5.10
N ASN A 254 -14.38 -23.59 -4.46
CA ASN A 254 -13.35 -24.53 -4.88
C ASN A 254 -13.36 -25.86 -4.11
N ASP A 255 -13.53 -25.84 -2.78
CA ASP A 255 -13.22 -27.01 -1.93
C ASP A 255 -14.36 -27.43 -1.00
N TYR A 256 -15.22 -26.50 -0.59
CA TYR A 256 -16.24 -26.74 0.42
C TYR A 256 -17.63 -26.52 -0.16
N ASN A 257 -18.38 -27.62 -0.33
CA ASN A 257 -19.76 -27.55 -0.79
C ASN A 257 -20.73 -27.03 0.29
N TYR A 258 -20.26 -26.87 1.54
CA TYR A 258 -21.09 -26.52 2.68
C TYR A 258 -20.57 -25.30 3.44
N TRP A 259 -21.49 -24.36 3.69
CA TRP A 259 -21.21 -23.13 4.42
C TRP A 259 -20.69 -23.38 5.85
N ASP A 260 -21.18 -24.42 6.52
CA ASP A 260 -20.76 -24.73 7.89
C ASP A 260 -19.29 -25.12 7.98
N ASP A 261 -18.74 -25.77 6.96
CA ASP A 261 -17.32 -26.12 6.89
C ASP A 261 -16.46 -24.88 6.68
N VAL A 262 -16.86 -24.01 5.74
CA VAL A 262 -16.20 -22.71 5.52
C VAL A 262 -16.22 -21.90 6.81
N ARG A 263 -17.36 -21.84 7.50
CA ARG A 263 -17.51 -21.10 8.76
C ARG A 263 -16.59 -21.64 9.84
N SER A 264 -16.53 -22.97 9.99
CA SER A 264 -15.64 -23.66 10.93
C SER A 264 -14.17 -23.35 10.65
N VAL A 265 -13.76 -23.40 9.39
CA VAL A 265 -12.38 -23.09 8.96
C VAL A 265 -12.02 -21.63 9.20
N MET A 266 -12.88 -20.69 8.76
CA MET A 266 -12.69 -19.26 8.94
C MET A 266 -12.61 -18.87 10.44
N HIS A 267 -13.37 -19.54 11.29
CA HIS A 267 -13.29 -19.37 12.74
C HIS A 267 -11.99 -19.93 13.32
N ARG A 268 -11.66 -21.19 13.02
CA ARG A 268 -10.55 -21.92 13.66
C ARG A 268 -9.17 -21.52 13.15
N ARG A 269 -9.01 -21.33 11.83
CA ARG A 269 -7.71 -21.05 11.19
C ARG A 269 -7.46 -19.56 11.02
N PHE A 270 -8.50 -18.77 10.76
CA PHE A 270 -8.34 -17.35 10.41
C PHE A 270 -8.85 -16.39 11.49
N GLY A 271 -9.33 -16.91 12.63
CA GLY A 271 -9.69 -16.11 13.79
C GLY A 271 -10.86 -15.16 13.55
N ILE A 272 -11.76 -15.46 12.61
CA ILE A 272 -12.91 -14.60 12.32
C ILE A 272 -13.95 -14.73 13.44
N LEU A 273 -14.00 -13.73 14.30
CA LEU A 273 -14.88 -13.65 15.47
C LEU A 273 -15.91 -12.52 15.38
N ASN A 274 -15.61 -11.47 14.60
CA ASN A 274 -16.43 -10.26 14.57
C ASN A 274 -17.63 -10.40 13.62
N GLU A 275 -18.82 -10.01 14.09
CA GLU A 275 -20.06 -9.97 13.31
C GLU A 275 -19.95 -9.11 12.06
N ALA A 276 -19.25 -7.96 12.13
CA ALA A 276 -19.03 -7.11 10.96
C ALA A 276 -18.24 -7.83 9.84
N GLN A 277 -17.28 -8.68 10.21
CA GLN A 277 -16.54 -9.49 9.24
C GLN A 277 -17.44 -10.58 8.65
N TRP A 278 -18.26 -11.23 9.47
CA TRP A 278 -19.22 -12.23 8.99
C TRP A 278 -20.27 -11.64 8.04
N HIS A 279 -20.73 -10.42 8.29
CA HIS A 279 -21.63 -9.72 7.39
C HIS A 279 -20.97 -9.46 6.02
N ALA A 280 -19.73 -8.97 6.01
CA ALA A 280 -18.98 -8.74 4.77
C ALA A 280 -18.73 -10.04 3.99
N ILE A 281 -18.38 -11.13 4.69
CA ILE A 281 -18.22 -12.46 4.10
C ILE A 281 -19.52 -12.91 3.44
N SER A 282 -20.64 -12.86 4.17
CA SER A 282 -21.94 -13.32 3.69
C SER A 282 -22.39 -12.52 2.45
N HIS A 283 -22.22 -11.20 2.48
CA HIS A 283 -22.52 -10.33 1.35
C HIS A 283 -21.68 -10.68 0.12
N ARG A 284 -20.37 -10.91 0.29
CA ARG A 284 -19.47 -11.25 -0.82
C ARG A 284 -19.81 -12.60 -1.43
N ILE A 285 -20.10 -13.60 -0.60
CA ILE A 285 -20.54 -14.93 -1.06
C ILE A 285 -21.83 -14.80 -1.86
N ALA A 286 -22.84 -14.11 -1.33
CA ALA A 286 -24.12 -13.90 -2.01
C ALA A 286 -23.93 -13.22 -3.39
N THR A 287 -23.05 -12.21 -3.45
CA THR A 287 -22.71 -11.54 -4.71
C THR A 287 -22.08 -12.51 -5.70
N ARG A 288 -21.15 -13.36 -5.26
CA ARG A 288 -20.44 -14.31 -6.14
C ARG A 288 -21.37 -15.40 -6.66
N VAL A 289 -22.25 -15.94 -5.81
CA VAL A 289 -23.28 -16.91 -6.20
C VAL A 289 -24.26 -16.29 -7.21
N TYR A 290 -24.74 -15.08 -6.94
CA TYR A 290 -25.66 -14.38 -7.85
C TYR A 290 -25.06 -14.18 -9.24
N VAL A 291 -23.80 -13.74 -9.33
CA VAL A 291 -23.08 -13.60 -10.60
C VAL A 291 -22.92 -14.95 -11.31
N SER A 292 -22.62 -16.02 -10.57
CA SER A 292 -22.49 -17.37 -11.14
C SER A 292 -23.81 -17.97 -11.64
N CYS A 293 -24.97 -17.52 -11.15
CA CYS A 293 -26.28 -17.98 -11.61
C CYS A 293 -26.83 -17.19 -12.83
N LEU A 294 -26.20 -16.07 -13.19
CA LEU A 294 -26.62 -15.21 -14.31
C LEU A 294 -25.81 -15.44 -15.61
N VAL A 295 -24.77 -16.27 -15.54
CA VAL A 295 -23.93 -16.70 -16.67
C VAL A 295 -24.32 -18.12 -17.08
#